data_AF-A0A0C9UI15-F1
#
_entry.id   AF-A0A0C9UI15-F1
#
_cell.length_a   1.000
_cell.length_b   1.000
_cell.length_c   1.000
_cell.angle_alpha   90.00
_cell.angle_beta   90.00
_cell.angle_gamma   90.00
#
_symmetry.space_group_name_H-M   'P 1'
#
loop_
_entity.id
_entity.type
_entity.pdbx_description
1 polymer ?
#
loop_
_entity_poly.entity_id
_entity_poly.type
_entity_poly.pdbx_seq_one_letter_code
_entity_poly.pdbx_strand_id
1 'polypeptide(L)'
;MSIASVLPQDAERIKAEGNALFGKGDYANAIDKYTTAISIVPDNAILYANRSACYMALKRYGDARTDAKKATELDPSYSKGWGRLGAAFEVTTNDSTLSPRPVIARV
;
A
#
# COMPACT_ATOMS: atom_id res chain seq x y z
N MET A 1 3.34 25.00 -22.81
CA MET A 1 2.68 24.15 -21.80
C MET A 1 3.72 23.89 -20.72
N SER A 2 3.58 24.55 -19.57
CA SER A 2 4.52 24.37 -18.46
C SER A 2 4.37 22.94 -17.93
N ILE A 3 5.34 22.09 -18.22
CA ILE A 3 5.55 20.88 -17.42
C ILE A 3 5.94 21.37 -16.03
N ALA A 4 4.95 21.57 -15.17
CA ALA A 4 5.21 21.73 -13.75
C ALA A 4 6.06 20.52 -13.36
N SER A 5 7.31 20.78 -13.05
CA SER A 5 8.30 19.80 -12.64
C SER A 5 7.78 19.17 -11.36
N VAL A 6 7.01 18.09 -11.48
CA VAL A 6 6.55 17.33 -10.32
C VAL A 6 7.77 16.61 -9.82
N LEU A 7 8.42 17.20 -8.82
CA LEU A 7 9.69 16.69 -8.32
C LEU A 7 9.40 15.49 -7.40
N PRO A 8 10.34 14.54 -7.25
CA PRO A 8 10.22 13.49 -6.24
C PRO A 8 9.95 14.02 -4.82
N GLN A 9 10.38 15.27 -4.55
CA GLN A 9 10.10 16.00 -3.31
C GLN A 9 8.60 16.29 -3.11
N ASP A 10 7.84 16.49 -4.18
CA ASP A 10 6.37 16.65 -4.10
C ASP A 10 5.70 15.35 -3.66
N ALA A 11 6.19 14.19 -4.11
CA ALA A 11 5.68 12.90 -3.67
C ALA A 11 5.91 12.67 -2.17
N GLU A 12 7.07 13.08 -1.65
CA GLU A 12 7.37 13.03 -0.22
C GLU A 12 6.45 13.94 0.61
N ARG A 13 6.15 15.16 0.12
CA ARG A 13 5.18 16.06 0.75
C ARG A 13 3.77 15.47 0.72
N ILE A 14 3.32 14.97 -0.42
CA ILE A 14 1.99 14.36 -0.58
C ILE A 14 1.86 13.10 0.29
N LYS A 15 2.94 12.30 0.41
CA LYS A 15 3.00 11.18 1.35
C LYS A 15 2.82 11.64 2.80
N ALA A 16 3.48 12.73 3.19
CA ALA A 16 3.32 13.29 4.53
C ALA A 16 1.87 13.77 4.79
N GLU A 17 1.23 14.39 3.79
CA GLU A 17 -0.20 14.73 3.85
C GLU A 17 -1.07 13.46 4.02
N GLY A 18 -0.79 12.40 3.26
CA GLY A 18 -1.45 11.10 3.40
C GLY A 18 -1.26 10.47 4.78
N ASN A 19 -0.06 10.56 5.35
CA ASN A 19 0.23 10.08 6.71
C ASN A 19 -0.57 10.87 7.76
N ALA A 20 -0.70 12.19 7.58
CA ALA A 20 -1.48 13.03 8.48
C ALA A 20 -2.98 12.69 8.43
N LEU A 21 -3.52 12.42 7.23
CA LEU A 21 -4.89 11.94 7.06
C LEU A 21 -5.10 10.55 7.65
N PHE A 22 -4.13 9.64 7.47
CA PHE A 22 -4.14 8.32 8.09
C PHE A 22 -4.19 8.42 9.63
N GLY A 23 -3.39 9.30 10.23
CA GLY A 23 -3.41 9.54 11.68
C GLY A 23 -4.72 10.14 12.18
N LYS A 24 -5.48 10.84 11.32
CA LYS A 24 -6.83 11.35 11.61
C LYS A 24 -7.94 10.30 11.42
N GLY A 25 -7.62 9.11 10.92
CA GLY A 25 -8.59 8.07 10.56
C GLY A 25 -9.30 8.32 9.22
N ASP A 26 -8.86 9.31 8.44
CA ASP A 26 -9.41 9.62 7.13
C ASP A 26 -8.68 8.81 6.05
N TYR A 27 -9.00 7.52 6.00
CA TYR A 27 -8.32 6.58 5.12
C TYR A 27 -8.67 6.78 3.64
N ALA A 28 -9.86 7.28 3.33
CA ALA A 28 -10.28 7.50 1.94
C ALA A 28 -9.47 8.62 1.29
N ASN A 29 -9.38 9.79 1.94
CA ASN A 29 -8.56 10.88 1.44
C ASN A 29 -7.06 10.54 1.48
N ALA A 30 -6.62 9.74 2.46
CA ALA A 30 -5.23 9.25 2.49
C ALA A 30 -4.90 8.39 1.25
N ILE A 31 -5.82 7.54 0.80
CA ILE A 31 -5.65 6.72 -0.41
C ILE A 31 -5.45 7.60 -1.66
N ASP A 32 -6.22 8.67 -1.79
CA ASP A 32 -6.11 9.58 -2.94
C ASP A 32 -4.75 10.29 -2.95
N LYS A 33 -4.26 10.69 -1.78
CA LYS A 33 -2.92 11.27 -1.62
C LYS A 33 -1.84 10.27 -1.98
N TYR A 34 -1.89 9.04 -1.46
CA TYR A 34 -0.90 8.02 -1.82
C TYR A 34 -0.96 7.67 -3.30
N THR A 35 -2.15 7.61 -3.90
CA THR A 35 -2.31 7.35 -5.33
C THR A 35 -1.67 8.46 -6.17
N THR A 36 -1.85 9.71 -5.78
CA THR A 36 -1.18 10.85 -6.42
C THR A 36 0.34 10.76 -6.26
N ALA A 37 0.83 10.43 -5.06
CA ALA A 37 2.27 10.25 -4.82
C ALA A 37 2.86 9.09 -5.64
N ILE A 38 2.10 8.00 -5.81
CA ILE A 38 2.48 6.85 -6.65
C ILE A 38 2.55 7.25 -8.12
N SER A 39 1.65 8.10 -8.61
CA SER A 39 1.74 8.61 -9.99
C SER A 39 3.01 9.43 -10.26
N ILE A 40 3.62 9.99 -9.21
CA ILE A 40 4.88 10.74 -9.30
C ILE A 40 6.08 9.81 -9.14
N VAL A 41 6.04 8.93 -8.13
CA VAL A 41 7.12 7.98 -7.82
C VAL A 41 6.54 6.56 -7.72
N PRO A 42 6.32 5.89 -8.87
CA PRO A 42 5.70 4.56 -8.92
C PRO A 42 6.60 3.45 -8.38
N ASP A 43 7.89 3.72 -8.16
CA ASP A 43 8.85 2.72 -7.68
C ASP A 43 9.05 2.77 -6.16
N ASN A 44 8.25 3.57 -5.45
CA ASN A 44 8.38 3.70 -4.00
C ASN A 44 7.50 2.69 -3.25
N ALA A 45 8.12 1.62 -2.76
CA ALA A 45 7.47 0.57 -1.97
C ALA A 45 6.71 1.09 -0.74
N ILE A 46 7.19 2.18 -0.12
CA ILE A 46 6.58 2.75 1.09
C ILE A 46 5.17 3.29 0.78
N LEU A 47 4.97 3.89 -0.40
CA LEU A 47 3.68 4.45 -0.79
C LEU A 47 2.61 3.35 -0.93
N TYR A 48 2.97 2.23 -1.58
CA TYR A 48 2.09 1.08 -1.69
C TYR A 48 1.79 0.44 -0.33
N ALA A 49 2.79 0.33 0.55
CA ALA A 49 2.57 -0.20 1.89
C ALA A 49 1.70 0.72 2.78
N ASN A 50 1.77 2.04 2.59
CA ASN A 50 0.91 2.97 3.31
C ASN A 50 -0.51 3.00 2.75
N ARG A 51 -0.67 2.89 1.43
CA ARG A 51 -1.99 2.77 0.80
C ARG A 51 -2.66 1.44 1.17
N SER A 52 -1.91 0.34 1.23
CA SER A 52 -2.44 -0.95 1.72
C SER A 52 -2.92 -0.87 3.16
N ALA A 53 -2.22 -0.12 4.03
CA ALA A 53 -2.67 0.15 5.39
C ALA A 53 -4.05 0.83 5.45
N CYS A 54 -4.27 1.80 4.57
CA CYS A 54 -5.56 2.49 4.45
C CYS A 54 -6.66 1.54 3.99
N TYR A 55 -6.38 0.71 2.98
CA TYR A 55 -7.32 -0.29 2.50
C TYR A 55 -7.67 -1.32 3.58
N MET A 56 -6.69 -1.77 4.38
CA MET A 56 -6.96 -2.64 5.53
C MET A 56 -7.92 -1.98 6.53
N ALA A 57 -7.73 -0.69 6.83
CA ALA A 57 -8.59 0.05 7.74
C ALA A 57 -10.03 0.24 7.18
N LEU A 58 -10.16 0.34 5.85
CA LEU A 58 -11.45 0.36 5.15
C LEU A 58 -12.03 -1.03 4.88
N LYS A 59 -11.42 -2.10 5.40
CA LYS A 59 -11.82 -3.50 5.16
C LYS A 59 -11.79 -3.93 3.69
N ARG A 60 -11.02 -3.23 2.85
CA ARG A 60 -10.78 -3.54 1.44
C ARG A 60 -9.57 -4.45 1.29
N TYR A 61 -9.69 -5.69 1.77
CA TYR A 61 -8.54 -6.58 1.92
C TYR A 61 -7.93 -7.03 0.58
N GLY A 62 -8.73 -7.17 -0.48
CA GLY A 62 -8.23 -7.50 -1.83
C GLY A 62 -7.28 -6.44 -2.39
N ASP A 63 -7.66 -5.16 -2.26
CA ASP A 63 -6.83 -4.03 -2.69
C ASP A 63 -5.59 -3.91 -1.81
N ALA A 64 -5.75 -4.07 -0.49
CA ALA A 64 -4.64 -4.06 0.45
C ALA A 64 -3.59 -5.13 0.13
N ARG A 65 -4.03 -6.35 -0.21
CA ARG A 65 -3.15 -7.46 -0.58
C ARG A 65 -2.38 -7.14 -1.85
N THR A 66 -3.06 -6.58 -2.86
CA THR A 66 -2.43 -6.22 -4.15
C THR A 66 -1.33 -5.18 -3.93
N ASP A 67 -1.62 -4.13 -3.17
CA ASP A 67 -0.65 -3.07 -2.87
C ASP A 67 0.49 -3.57 -1.98
N ALA A 68 0.19 -4.36 -0.95
CA ALA A 68 1.22 -4.90 -0.07
C ALA A 68 2.16 -5.85 -0.82
N LYS A 69 1.63 -6.64 -1.77
CA LYS A 69 2.44 -7.49 -2.64
C LYS A 69 3.32 -6.64 -3.54
N LYS A 70 2.77 -5.58 -4.16
CA LYS A 70 3.53 -4.67 -4.99
C LYS A 70 4.67 -4.00 -4.21
N ALA A 71 4.42 -3.61 -2.96
CA ALA A 71 5.45 -3.06 -2.08
C ALA A 71 6.62 -4.04 -1.86
N THR A 72 6.33 -5.33 -1.63
CA THR A 72 7.37 -6.37 -1.47
C THR A 72 8.10 -6.71 -2.77
N GLU A 73 7.45 -6.55 -3.93
CA GLU A 73 8.07 -6.72 -5.25
C GLU A 73 9.01 -5.56 -5.57
N LEU A 74 8.66 -4.33 -5.16
CA LEU A 74 9.47 -3.13 -5.38
C LEU A 74 10.67 -3.07 -4.42
N ASP A 75 10.46 -3.35 -3.14
CA ASP A 75 11.53 -3.43 -2.14
C ASP A 75 11.39 -4.71 -1.30
N PRO A 76 12.09 -5.78 -1.69
CA PRO A 76 12.11 -7.02 -0.92
C PRO A 76 12.76 -6.87 0.47
N SER A 77 13.58 -5.85 0.69
CA SER A 77 14.24 -5.58 1.97
C SER A 77 13.34 -4.80 2.93
N TYR A 78 12.22 -4.26 2.45
CA TYR A 78 11.29 -3.49 3.28
C TYR A 78 10.45 -4.40 4.17
N SER A 79 10.95 -4.66 5.39
CA SER A 79 10.32 -5.58 6.35
C SER A 79 8.87 -5.21 6.69
N LYS A 80 8.54 -3.91 6.70
CA LYS A 80 7.17 -3.45 6.94
C LYS A 80 6.23 -3.82 5.79
N GLY A 81 6.71 -3.86 4.54
CA GLY A 81 5.93 -4.31 3.38
C GLY A 81 5.48 -5.76 3.55
N TRP A 82 6.40 -6.63 3.95
CA TRP A 82 6.10 -8.03 4.29
C TRP A 82 5.11 -8.17 5.45
N GLY A 83 5.25 -7.34 6.49
CA GLY A 83 4.29 -7.30 7.60
C GLY A 83 2.88 -6.93 7.15
N ARG A 84 2.73 -5.93 6.24
CA ARG A 84 1.44 -5.55 5.65
C ARG A 84 0.86 -6.65 4.80
N LEU A 85 1.70 -7.35 4.03
CA LEU A 85 1.28 -8.47 3.19
C LEU A 85 0.75 -9.62 4.04
N GLY A 86 1.49 -9.99 5.10
CA GLY A 86 1.05 -11.01 6.07
C GLY A 86 -0.29 -10.67 6.71
N ALA A 87 -0.46 -9.42 7.18
CA ALA A 87 -1.72 -8.96 7.76
C ALA A 87 -2.89 -9.00 6.75
N ALA A 88 -2.64 -8.60 5.50
CA ALA A 88 -3.66 -8.68 4.44
C ALA A 88 -4.06 -10.14 4.13
N PHE A 89 -3.11 -11.07 4.16
CA PHE A 89 -3.37 -12.49 3.99
C PHE A 89 -4.14 -13.10 5.15
N GLU A 90 -3.75 -12.78 6.40
CA GLU A 90 -4.42 -13.29 7.60
C GLU A 90 -5.91 -12.93 7.59
N VAL A 91 -6.23 -11.66 7.31
CA VAL A 91 -7.63 -11.22 7.28
C VAL A 91 -8.39 -11.83 6.10
N THR A 92 -7.76 -11.98 4.93
CA THR A 92 -8.39 -12.64 3.78
C THR A 92 -8.61 -14.14 4.03
N THR A 93 -7.74 -14.82 4.79
CA THR A 93 -7.95 -16.24 5.13
C THR A 93 -9.11 -16.47 6.10
N ASN A 94 -9.54 -15.44 6.82
CA ASN A 94 -10.77 -15.47 7.62
C ASN A 94 -12.03 -15.17 6.80
N ASP A 95 -11.87 -14.65 5.58
CA ASP A 95 -12.94 -14.48 4.60
C ASP A 95 -12.99 -15.74 3.72
N SER A 96 -13.90 -16.66 4.06
CA SER A 96 -14.07 -17.97 3.42
C SER A 96 -14.45 -17.93 1.93
N THR A 97 -14.52 -16.75 1.32
CA THR A 97 -14.94 -16.56 -0.07
C THR A 97 -13.80 -16.47 -1.10
N LEU A 98 -12.52 -16.42 -0.66
CA LEU A 98 -11.35 -16.28 -1.56
C LEU A 98 -10.26 -17.33 -1.26
N SER A 99 -10.46 -18.55 -1.77
CA SER A 99 -9.55 -19.73 -1.66
C SER A 99 -8.36 -19.69 -2.67
N PRO A 100 -7.29 -20.52 -2.56
CA PRO A 100 -6.58 -21.07 -1.39
C PRO A 100 -5.12 -20.57 -1.33
N ARG A 101 -4.44 -20.87 -0.22
CA ARG A 101 -2.98 -20.71 -0.06
C ARG A 101 -2.25 -21.50 -1.14
N PRO A 102 -1.23 -20.96 -1.83
CA PRO A 102 -0.21 -21.83 -2.40
C PRO A 102 0.53 -22.42 -1.20
N VAL A 103 0.23 -23.68 -0.91
CA VAL A 103 1.13 -24.51 -0.11
C VAL A 103 2.43 -24.52 -0.91
N ILE A 104 3.37 -23.66 -0.50
CA ILE A 104 4.76 -23.81 -0.89
C ILE A 104 5.16 -25.20 -0.42
N ALA A 105 5.23 -26.12 -1.38
CA ALA A 105 5.85 -27.42 -1.23
C ALA A 105 7.27 -27.15 -0.74
N ARG A 106 7.48 -27.33 0.57
CA ARG A 106 8.81 -27.62 1.10
C ARG A 106 9.16 -28.99 0.54
N VAL A 107 10.09 -28.99 -0.41
CA VAL A 107 10.93 -30.14 -0.76
C VAL A 107 11.68 -30.65 0.47
#